data_AF-A0A9E4ZPR0-F1
#
_entry.id   AF-A0A9E4ZPR0-F1
#
_cell.length_a   1.000
_cell.length_b   1.000
_cell.length_c   1.000
_cell.angle_alpha   90.00
_cell.angle_beta   90.00
_cell.angle_gamma   90.00
#
_symmetry.space_group_name_H-M   'P 1'
#
loop_
_entity.id
_entity.type
_entity.pdbx_description
1 polymer ?
#
loop_
_entity_poly.entity_id
_entity_poly.type
_entity_poly.pdbx_seq_one_letter_code
_entity_poly.pdbx_strand_id
1 'polypeptide(L)'
;MEKAIYCGNIYSWINICDKVKGDVIRLNSQSVLEWVNKHGKDSYLIFGTDVIPFTIFNYPESPIEKTPIFEYMNRGGRVIWAGDVPFFYIEKGGDKVISKETAVIFGHVDYFIDKAVFTSVENSIVGELLGYRPVESFRPIHASRELIPISYHVEEDKIFYSSWIKMIGNNGGAFVRVYDTKYVDVDYLLSLPERLENLGEGIRILNFKKFDKKIDIKLPKFKVLVIIGDNNVGKTTILEALSFLSSIDQLDKIAKYRNTSLQEVLDLIKRNTRIEAFLNGKYALRRWNAQWGNMDLQLILPRVSEDLEKMNISVEQLREISKRVKDNIDSKIHYIYLTVEGQEKKKVLRVLFEDLSDIRLDDLGQGYRSLIYFFLHYFTKPYDVVMIDDMEAFAMHPELLKKVIKILLGSESKFIITTQSMDIEYYIADVAVEEKKSDMVYYLLLKNDGSYEIYNADEALKEMDFIDLRYKAIQREVRSD
;
A
#
# COMPACT_ATOMS: atom_id res chain seq x y z
N MET A 1 -11.59 -7.67 19.94
CA MET A 1 -11.29 -8.60 18.83
C MET A 1 -11.52 -10.02 19.33
N GLU A 2 -12.42 -10.75 18.71
CA GLU A 2 -12.74 -12.13 19.11
C GLU A 2 -11.97 -13.14 18.26
N LYS A 3 -11.51 -14.23 18.89
CA LYS A 3 -10.78 -15.31 18.21
C LYS A 3 -11.46 -16.64 18.49
N ALA A 4 -11.74 -17.39 17.44
CA ALA A 4 -12.22 -18.74 17.53
C ALA A 4 -11.32 -19.68 16.73
N ILE A 5 -11.18 -20.91 17.21
CA ILE A 5 -10.40 -21.96 16.54
C ILE A 5 -11.34 -23.09 16.15
N TYR A 6 -11.36 -23.43 14.88
CA TYR A 6 -12.03 -24.62 14.40
C TYR A 6 -11.20 -25.88 14.70
N CYS A 7 -11.79 -26.78 15.48
CA CYS A 7 -11.25 -28.06 15.88
C CYS A 7 -12.12 -29.18 15.33
N GLY A 8 -11.81 -29.60 14.09
CA GLY A 8 -12.44 -30.76 13.46
C GLY A 8 -11.96 -32.07 14.09
N ASN A 9 -12.81 -33.10 14.02
CA ASN A 9 -12.49 -34.44 14.51
C ASN A 9 -11.82 -35.32 13.43
N ILE A 10 -11.72 -34.82 12.21
CA ILE A 10 -11.12 -35.53 11.07
C ILE A 10 -9.61 -35.43 11.11
N TYR A 11 -8.93 -36.54 10.75
CA TYR A 11 -7.48 -36.57 10.59
C TYR A 11 -7.01 -35.45 9.66
N SER A 12 -6.08 -34.68 10.21
CA SER A 12 -5.43 -33.59 9.52
C SER A 12 -3.93 -33.72 9.67
N TRP A 13 -3.23 -33.26 8.65
CA TRP A 13 -1.78 -33.17 8.71
C TRP A 13 -1.31 -32.17 9.76
N ILE A 14 -2.17 -31.21 10.10
CA ILE A 14 -1.98 -30.23 11.16
C ILE A 14 -3.13 -30.35 12.15
N ASN A 15 -2.80 -30.58 13.41
CA ASN A 15 -3.74 -30.44 14.50
C ASN A 15 -3.08 -29.56 15.56
N ILE A 16 -3.53 -28.30 15.63
CA ILE A 16 -3.08 -27.36 16.66
C ILE A 16 -4.04 -27.31 17.85
N CYS A 17 -5.23 -27.90 17.75
CA CYS A 17 -6.25 -27.80 18.78
C CYS A 17 -5.80 -28.37 20.12
N ASP A 18 -4.99 -29.44 20.09
CA ASP A 18 -4.39 -30.06 21.27
C ASP A 18 -3.18 -29.26 21.80
N LYS A 19 -2.62 -28.37 20.98
CA LYS A 19 -1.42 -27.57 21.30
C LYS A 19 -1.78 -26.20 21.89
N VAL A 20 -2.98 -25.69 21.61
CA VAL A 20 -3.46 -24.39 22.11
C VAL A 20 -3.85 -24.53 23.58
N LYS A 21 -3.16 -23.78 24.44
CA LYS A 21 -3.44 -23.66 25.88
C LYS A 21 -4.22 -22.38 26.19
N GLY A 22 -5.01 -22.40 27.27
CA GLY A 22 -5.78 -21.24 27.74
C GLY A 22 -7.22 -21.16 27.22
N ASP A 23 -7.88 -20.05 27.55
CA ASP A 23 -9.28 -19.78 27.21
C ASP A 23 -9.39 -19.25 25.77
N VAL A 24 -9.53 -20.17 24.82
CA VAL A 24 -9.84 -19.86 23.42
C VAL A 24 -11.15 -20.52 23.04
N ILE A 25 -11.99 -19.81 22.27
CA ILE A 25 -13.25 -20.36 21.76
C ILE A 25 -12.92 -21.49 20.80
N ARG A 26 -13.22 -22.73 21.20
CA ARG A 26 -13.06 -23.92 20.35
C ARG A 26 -14.38 -24.25 19.69
N LEU A 27 -14.38 -24.30 18.36
CA LEU A 27 -15.55 -24.62 17.54
C LEU A 27 -15.41 -26.02 16.96
N ASN A 28 -16.53 -26.72 16.82
CA ASN A 28 -16.62 -27.99 16.10
C ASN A 28 -17.51 -27.83 14.87
N SER A 29 -17.75 -28.91 14.12
CA SER A 29 -18.50 -28.87 12.86
C SER A 29 -19.96 -28.39 13.01
N GLN A 30 -20.53 -28.49 14.21
CA GLN A 30 -21.87 -28.00 14.53
C GLN A 30 -21.86 -26.52 14.96
N SER A 31 -20.98 -26.16 15.89
CA SER A 31 -20.96 -24.81 16.46
C SER A 31 -20.35 -23.76 15.54
N VAL A 32 -19.49 -24.16 14.60
CA VAL A 32 -18.84 -23.24 13.67
C VAL A 32 -19.84 -22.54 12.75
N LEU A 33 -20.90 -23.22 12.31
CA LEU A 33 -21.94 -22.63 11.46
C LEU A 33 -22.68 -21.51 12.17
N GLU A 34 -23.13 -21.76 13.41
CA GLU A 34 -23.78 -20.73 14.22
C GLU A 34 -22.84 -19.55 14.49
N TRP A 35 -21.56 -19.83 14.76
CA TRP A 35 -20.57 -18.80 15.04
C TRP A 35 -20.34 -17.93 13.81
N VAL A 36 -20.04 -18.50 12.63
CA VAL A 36 -19.77 -17.68 11.43
C VAL A 36 -20.99 -16.86 11.03
N ASN A 37 -22.22 -17.35 11.24
CA ASN A 37 -23.46 -16.61 10.96
C ASN A 37 -23.70 -15.41 11.89
N LYS A 38 -23.19 -15.45 13.13
CA LYS A 38 -23.36 -14.38 14.13
C LYS A 38 -22.24 -13.32 14.07
N HIS A 39 -21.09 -13.67 13.51
CA HIS A 39 -19.89 -12.84 13.55
C HIS A 39 -19.51 -12.27 12.17
N GLY A 40 -18.55 -11.35 12.17
CA GLY A 40 -18.08 -10.60 11.01
C GLY A 40 -16.88 -9.75 11.38
N LYS A 41 -16.93 -8.44 11.12
CA LYS A 41 -15.88 -7.49 11.48
C LYS A 41 -15.39 -7.69 12.94
N ASP A 42 -14.08 -7.51 13.14
CA ASP A 42 -13.38 -7.64 14.43
C ASP A 42 -13.36 -9.07 15.04
N SER A 43 -13.66 -10.08 14.23
CA SER A 43 -13.57 -11.49 14.61
C SER A 43 -12.68 -12.30 13.66
N TYR A 44 -12.07 -13.35 14.23
CA TYR A 44 -11.10 -14.20 13.56
C TYR A 44 -11.44 -15.68 13.75
N LEU A 45 -11.53 -16.41 12.64
CA LEU A 45 -11.66 -17.85 12.63
C LEU A 45 -10.34 -18.47 12.20
N ILE A 46 -9.68 -19.15 13.13
CA ILE A 46 -8.44 -19.89 12.87
C ILE A 46 -8.80 -21.34 12.59
N PHE A 47 -8.40 -21.86 11.43
CA PHE A 47 -8.52 -23.29 11.15
C PHE A 47 -7.38 -24.04 11.82
N GLY A 48 -7.73 -24.85 12.81
CA GLY A 48 -6.76 -25.70 13.49
C GLY A 48 -6.47 -27.03 12.79
N THR A 49 -7.04 -27.21 11.60
CA THR A 49 -7.02 -28.40 10.75
C THR A 49 -7.05 -27.98 9.28
N ASP A 50 -6.49 -28.81 8.40
CA ASP A 50 -6.53 -28.68 6.94
C ASP A 50 -7.87 -29.12 6.29
N VAL A 51 -8.90 -29.38 7.11
CA VAL A 51 -10.23 -29.84 6.66
C VAL A 51 -11.30 -28.80 7.02
N ILE A 52 -12.07 -28.34 6.03
CA ILE A 52 -13.21 -27.44 6.25
C ILE A 52 -14.53 -28.22 6.36
N PRO A 53 -15.43 -27.92 7.32
CA PRO A 53 -16.72 -28.58 7.36
C PRO A 53 -17.61 -28.16 6.21
N PHE A 54 -18.27 -29.15 5.60
CA PHE A 54 -19.19 -28.92 4.49
C PHE A 54 -20.34 -27.97 4.90
N THR A 55 -20.70 -27.91 6.18
CA THR A 55 -21.75 -27.03 6.71
C THR A 55 -21.50 -25.54 6.46
N ILE A 56 -20.23 -25.10 6.40
CA ILE A 56 -19.88 -23.68 6.16
C ILE A 56 -19.29 -23.41 4.78
N PHE A 57 -18.86 -24.45 4.07
CA PHE A 57 -18.32 -24.31 2.71
C PHE A 57 -19.32 -24.67 1.62
N ASN A 58 -20.17 -25.68 1.83
CA ASN A 58 -21.30 -26.14 1.01
C ASN A 58 -21.26 -25.93 -0.53
N TYR A 59 -20.07 -25.89 -1.13
CA TYR A 59 -19.86 -25.74 -2.57
C TYR A 59 -19.66 -27.13 -3.22
N PRO A 60 -20.17 -27.38 -4.44
CA PRO A 60 -20.88 -26.47 -5.34
C PRO A 60 -22.41 -26.39 -5.10
N GLU A 61 -22.94 -26.96 -4.02
CA GLU A 61 -24.38 -26.91 -3.72
C GLU A 61 -24.88 -25.46 -3.55
N SER A 62 -24.03 -24.56 -3.06
CA SER A 62 -24.23 -23.11 -3.06
C SER A 62 -23.13 -22.39 -3.84
N PRO A 63 -23.45 -21.28 -4.54
CA PRO A 63 -22.44 -20.41 -5.11
C PRO A 63 -21.45 -19.94 -4.03
N ILE A 64 -20.17 -19.86 -4.35
CA ILE A 64 -19.11 -19.61 -3.37
C ILE A 64 -19.36 -18.37 -2.49
N GLU A 65 -19.82 -17.27 -3.09
CA GLU A 65 -20.13 -16.01 -2.42
C GLU A 65 -21.26 -16.12 -1.39
N LYS A 66 -22.12 -17.15 -1.52
CA LYS A 66 -23.27 -17.42 -0.64
C LYS A 66 -22.99 -18.52 0.38
N THR A 67 -21.77 -19.07 0.39
CA THR A 67 -21.38 -20.06 1.39
C THR A 67 -21.20 -19.32 2.73
N PRO A 68 -21.59 -19.91 3.88
CA PRO A 68 -21.52 -19.21 5.17
C PRO A 68 -20.14 -18.63 5.51
N ILE A 69 -19.06 -19.31 5.12
CA ILE A 69 -17.68 -18.84 5.36
C ILE A 69 -17.33 -17.59 4.53
N PHE A 70 -17.81 -17.50 3.29
CA PHE A 70 -17.61 -16.31 2.45
C PHE A 70 -18.52 -15.16 2.86
N GLU A 71 -19.76 -15.43 3.28
CA GLU A 71 -20.63 -14.41 3.84
C GLU A 71 -20.04 -13.80 5.13
N TYR A 72 -19.45 -14.65 5.98
CA TYR A 72 -18.68 -14.20 7.15
C TYR A 72 -17.55 -13.25 6.78
N MET A 73 -16.74 -13.61 5.77
CA MET A 73 -15.67 -12.72 5.28
C MET A 73 -16.24 -11.45 4.64
N ASN A 74 -17.33 -11.54 3.89
CA ASN A 74 -18.01 -10.37 3.31
C ASN A 74 -18.57 -9.43 4.38
N ARG A 75 -18.90 -9.92 5.58
CA ARG A 75 -19.23 -9.10 6.76
C ARG A 75 -18.01 -8.51 7.50
N GLY A 76 -16.80 -8.71 6.98
CA GLY A 76 -15.54 -8.22 7.56
C GLY A 76 -14.80 -9.24 8.43
N GLY A 77 -15.31 -10.47 8.52
CA GLY A 77 -14.64 -11.56 9.24
C GLY A 77 -13.34 -11.98 8.58
N ARG A 78 -12.37 -12.42 9.38
CA ARG A 78 -11.08 -12.90 8.87
C ARG A 78 -10.88 -14.38 9.17
N VAL A 79 -10.35 -15.10 8.19
CA VAL A 79 -10.02 -16.52 8.28
C VAL A 79 -8.52 -16.67 8.26
N ILE A 80 -7.96 -17.42 9.21
CA ILE A 80 -6.55 -17.80 9.23
C ILE A 80 -6.46 -19.30 8.99
N TRP A 81 -5.75 -19.69 7.94
CA TRP A 81 -5.55 -21.07 7.54
C TRP A 81 -4.07 -21.45 7.71
N ALA A 82 -3.81 -22.34 8.66
CA ALA A 82 -2.51 -22.98 8.80
C ALA A 82 -2.56 -24.38 8.20
N GLY A 83 -1.86 -24.59 7.09
CA GLY A 83 -1.61 -25.94 6.58
C GLY A 83 -1.61 -26.16 5.10
N ASP A 84 -2.00 -27.39 4.72
CA ASP A 84 -2.04 -27.86 3.34
C ASP A 84 -2.96 -26.98 2.48
N VAL A 85 -3.19 -27.40 1.24
CA VAL A 85 -4.00 -26.68 0.27
C VAL A 85 -5.40 -26.29 0.83
N PRO A 86 -5.71 -24.98 0.95
CA PRO A 86 -6.99 -24.51 1.48
C PRO A 86 -8.20 -25.09 0.77
N PHE A 87 -9.20 -25.54 1.52
CA PHE A 87 -10.45 -26.13 1.01
C PHE A 87 -10.28 -27.39 0.16
N PHE A 88 -9.08 -27.96 0.01
CA PHE A 88 -8.89 -29.19 -0.76
C PHE A 88 -9.60 -30.39 -0.13
N TYR A 89 -9.69 -30.40 1.19
CA TYR A 89 -10.39 -31.41 1.98
C TYR A 89 -11.62 -30.82 2.68
N ILE A 90 -12.75 -31.51 2.54
CA ILE A 90 -14.01 -31.16 3.18
C ILE A 90 -14.45 -32.28 4.13
N GLU A 91 -15.04 -31.92 5.27
CA GLU A 91 -15.72 -32.86 6.17
C GLU A 91 -17.19 -32.96 5.75
N LYS A 92 -17.59 -34.11 5.19
CA LYS A 92 -18.97 -34.39 4.78
C LYS A 92 -19.41 -35.73 5.36
N GLY A 93 -20.45 -35.72 6.21
CA GLY A 93 -20.96 -36.93 6.86
C GLY A 93 -19.99 -37.58 7.87
N GLY A 94 -19.01 -36.83 8.38
CA GLY A 94 -17.95 -37.37 9.26
C GLY A 94 -16.73 -37.89 8.51
N ASP A 95 -16.74 -37.89 7.18
CA ASP A 95 -15.65 -38.36 6.33
C ASP A 95 -14.86 -37.21 5.69
N LYS A 96 -13.56 -37.47 5.44
CA LYS A 96 -12.67 -36.57 4.70
C LYS A 96 -12.87 -36.81 3.20
N VAL A 97 -13.47 -35.85 2.52
CA VAL A 97 -13.72 -35.91 1.07
C VAL A 97 -12.81 -34.90 0.36
N ILE A 98 -12.28 -35.29 -0.80
CA ILE A 98 -11.49 -34.40 -1.65
C ILE A 98 -12.44 -33.54 -2.49
N SER A 99 -12.32 -32.21 -2.40
CA SER A 99 -13.08 -31.27 -3.22
C SER A 99 -12.30 -30.84 -4.48
N LYS A 100 -10.98 -30.63 -4.37
CA LYS A 100 -10.10 -29.98 -5.37
C LYS A 100 -10.48 -28.55 -5.76
N GLU A 101 -11.31 -27.86 -4.97
CA GLU A 101 -11.88 -26.56 -5.35
C GLU A 101 -10.97 -25.35 -5.09
N THR A 102 -9.79 -25.56 -4.51
CA THR A 102 -8.82 -24.49 -4.21
C THR A 102 -8.43 -23.67 -5.44
N ALA A 103 -8.28 -24.33 -6.59
CA ALA A 103 -7.87 -23.70 -7.83
C ALA A 103 -8.86 -22.62 -8.29
N VAL A 104 -10.16 -22.85 -8.05
CA VAL A 104 -11.23 -21.92 -8.40
C VAL A 104 -11.16 -20.63 -7.56
N ILE A 105 -10.62 -20.74 -6.35
CA ILE A 105 -10.74 -19.69 -5.31
C ILE A 105 -9.45 -18.88 -5.17
N PHE A 106 -8.32 -19.57 -5.16
CA PHE A 106 -7.01 -19.00 -4.79
C PHE A 106 -5.94 -19.21 -5.86
N GLY A 107 -6.27 -19.92 -6.94
CA GLY A 107 -5.34 -20.25 -8.01
C GLY A 107 -4.74 -21.65 -7.89
N HIS A 108 -4.05 -22.04 -8.97
CA HIS A 108 -3.58 -23.41 -9.15
C HIS A 108 -2.40 -23.76 -8.24
N VAL A 109 -2.52 -24.92 -7.57
CA VAL A 109 -1.42 -25.62 -6.90
C VAL A 109 -1.01 -26.78 -7.79
N ASP A 110 0.23 -26.76 -8.28
CA ASP A 110 0.74 -27.80 -9.19
C ASP A 110 1.43 -28.96 -8.44
N TYR A 111 1.65 -28.80 -7.13
CA TYR A 111 2.48 -29.70 -6.33
C TYR A 111 1.67 -30.37 -5.22
N PHE A 112 1.53 -31.70 -5.29
CA PHE A 112 0.82 -32.51 -4.28
C PHE A 112 1.72 -33.59 -3.64
N ILE A 113 3.04 -33.43 -3.75
CA ILE A 113 4.01 -34.39 -3.22
C ILE A 113 4.24 -34.12 -1.72
N ASP A 114 4.35 -35.15 -0.87
CA ASP A 114 4.70 -34.99 0.55
C ASP A 114 6.20 -34.69 0.75
N LYS A 115 6.68 -33.59 0.15
CA LYS A 115 8.01 -33.02 0.35
C LYS A 115 8.01 -31.53 0.03
N ALA A 116 8.96 -30.80 0.61
CA ALA A 116 9.18 -29.41 0.26
C ALA A 116 9.47 -29.25 -1.24
N VAL A 117 8.75 -28.31 -1.86
CA VAL A 117 9.01 -27.83 -3.23
C VAL A 117 10.14 -26.81 -3.18
N PHE A 118 10.07 -25.89 -2.21
CA PHE A 118 11.12 -24.90 -1.98
C PHE A 118 11.64 -25.02 -0.55
N THR A 119 12.95 -25.24 -0.41
CA THR A 119 13.63 -25.30 0.89
C THR A 119 14.01 -23.91 1.41
N SER A 120 14.01 -22.90 0.55
CA SER A 120 14.32 -21.51 0.88
C SER A 120 13.21 -20.60 0.38
N VAL A 121 12.55 -19.91 1.31
CA VAL A 121 11.47 -18.95 1.03
C VAL A 121 11.84 -17.63 1.69
N GLU A 122 11.62 -16.53 0.99
CA GLU A 122 11.90 -15.19 1.49
C GLU A 122 10.63 -14.53 2.02
N ASN A 123 10.78 -13.63 3.00
CA ASN A 123 9.70 -12.73 3.36
C ASN A 123 9.47 -11.67 2.29
N SER A 124 8.20 -11.38 2.04
CA SER A 124 7.80 -10.10 1.46
C SER A 124 7.96 -8.96 2.48
N ILE A 125 7.79 -7.71 2.08
CA ILE A 125 7.70 -6.58 3.00
C ILE A 125 6.52 -6.74 3.96
N VAL A 126 5.43 -7.39 3.54
CA VAL A 126 4.30 -7.72 4.41
C VAL A 126 4.68 -8.79 5.43
N GLY A 127 5.43 -9.82 5.02
CA GLY A 127 5.99 -10.81 5.95
C GLY A 127 6.89 -10.18 7.00
N GLU A 128 7.73 -9.22 6.60
CA GLU A 128 8.57 -8.44 7.52
C GLU A 128 7.77 -7.58 8.51
N LEU A 129 6.66 -6.98 8.07
CA LEU A 129 5.77 -6.18 8.91
C LEU A 129 5.01 -7.07 9.91
N LEU A 130 4.60 -8.26 9.47
CA LEU A 130 3.96 -9.26 10.32
C LEU A 130 4.96 -9.96 11.26
N GLY A 131 6.27 -9.84 11.02
CA GLY A 131 7.28 -10.60 11.74
C GLY A 131 7.19 -12.11 11.46
N TYR A 132 6.71 -12.48 10.27
CA TYR A 132 6.61 -13.87 9.85
C TYR A 132 8.00 -14.48 9.70
N ARG A 133 8.15 -15.74 10.10
CA ARG A 133 9.38 -16.51 9.89
C ARG A 133 9.09 -17.59 8.86
N PRO A 134 9.48 -17.37 7.59
CA PRO A 134 9.19 -18.34 6.54
C PRO A 134 9.98 -19.62 6.80
N VAL A 135 9.32 -20.74 6.56
CA VAL A 135 9.94 -22.07 6.54
C VAL A 135 10.03 -22.53 5.08
N GLU A 136 10.31 -23.81 4.87
CA GLU A 136 10.12 -24.45 3.56
C GLU A 136 8.67 -24.33 3.06
N SER A 137 8.42 -24.58 1.77
CA SER A 137 7.09 -24.53 1.18
C SER A 137 6.80 -25.82 0.42
N PHE A 138 5.68 -26.46 0.74
CA PHE A 138 5.25 -27.72 0.10
C PHE A 138 4.18 -27.48 -0.96
N ARG A 139 3.42 -26.38 -0.86
CA ARG A 139 2.25 -26.07 -1.69
C ARG A 139 2.26 -24.61 -2.12
N PRO A 140 3.35 -24.14 -2.75
CA PRO A 140 3.37 -22.81 -3.32
C PRO A 140 2.33 -22.68 -4.43
N ILE A 141 1.80 -21.47 -4.61
CA ILE A 141 0.96 -21.11 -5.75
C ILE A 141 1.68 -20.09 -6.62
N HIS A 142 1.34 -20.02 -7.91
CA HIS A 142 1.83 -18.95 -8.77
C HIS A 142 1.36 -17.59 -8.26
N ALA A 143 2.23 -16.59 -8.36
CA ALA A 143 1.91 -15.23 -7.96
C ALA A 143 0.65 -14.72 -8.69
N SER A 144 -0.31 -14.21 -7.93
CA SER A 144 -1.55 -13.62 -8.41
C SER A 144 -1.68 -12.18 -7.95
N ARG A 145 -2.22 -11.31 -8.80
CA ARG A 145 -2.46 -9.89 -8.47
C ARG A 145 -3.55 -9.70 -7.41
N GLU A 146 -4.38 -10.71 -7.19
CA GLU A 146 -5.42 -10.69 -6.15
C GLU A 146 -4.89 -11.02 -4.75
N LEU A 147 -3.62 -11.45 -4.66
CA LEU A 147 -3.01 -11.93 -3.43
C LEU A 147 -1.91 -10.99 -2.97
N ILE A 148 -1.86 -10.76 -1.67
CA ILE A 148 -0.79 -10.04 -1.00
C ILE A 148 0.15 -11.10 -0.42
N PRO A 149 1.38 -11.27 -0.92
CA PRO A 149 2.30 -12.27 -0.40
C PRO A 149 2.76 -11.89 1.00
N ILE A 150 2.84 -12.86 1.89
CA ILE A 150 3.56 -12.79 3.17
C ILE A 150 4.97 -13.35 2.97
N SER A 151 5.09 -14.44 2.21
CA SER A 151 6.36 -15.03 1.83
C SER A 151 6.30 -15.60 0.42
N TYR A 152 7.44 -15.63 -0.25
CA TYR A 152 7.53 -16.10 -1.62
C TYR A 152 8.90 -16.69 -1.97
N HIS A 153 8.91 -17.48 -3.04
CA HIS A 153 10.12 -17.96 -3.70
C HIS A 153 10.18 -17.38 -5.12
N VAL A 154 11.38 -17.15 -5.63
CA VAL A 154 11.60 -16.70 -7.01
C VAL A 154 12.51 -17.68 -7.70
N GLU A 155 12.02 -18.20 -8.81
CA GLU A 155 12.76 -19.09 -9.70
C GLU A 155 12.75 -18.44 -11.08
N GLU A 156 13.93 -18.03 -11.55
CA GLU A 156 14.08 -17.26 -12.80
C GLU A 156 13.19 -16.00 -12.79
N ASP A 157 12.22 -15.92 -13.72
CA ASP A 157 11.25 -14.85 -13.87
C ASP A 157 9.87 -15.19 -13.27
N LYS A 158 9.75 -16.31 -12.54
CA LYS A 158 8.50 -16.74 -11.89
C LYS A 158 8.55 -16.48 -10.40
N ILE A 159 7.40 -16.08 -9.85
CA ILE A 159 7.23 -15.90 -8.42
C ILE A 159 6.14 -16.83 -7.92
N PHE A 160 6.45 -17.45 -6.79
CA PHE A 160 5.60 -18.40 -6.12
C PHE A 160 5.31 -17.93 -4.71
N TYR A 161 4.03 -17.83 -4.34
CA TYR A 161 3.62 -17.44 -2.99
C TYR A 161 3.40 -18.68 -2.12
N SER A 162 4.10 -18.73 -0.99
CA SER A 162 3.99 -19.80 0.00
C SER A 162 2.99 -19.45 1.09
N SER A 163 2.98 -18.18 1.51
CA SER A 163 2.02 -17.62 2.45
C SER A 163 1.52 -16.28 1.92
N TRP A 164 0.24 -15.99 2.10
CA TRP A 164 -0.42 -14.86 1.43
C TRP A 164 -1.74 -14.49 2.10
N ILE A 165 -2.24 -13.31 1.74
CA ILE A 165 -3.53 -12.76 2.15
C ILE A 165 -4.37 -12.52 0.89
N LYS A 166 -5.62 -12.97 0.89
CA LYS A 166 -6.64 -12.57 -0.08
C LYS A 166 -7.67 -11.70 0.63
N MET A 167 -7.86 -10.48 0.17
CA MET A 167 -8.94 -9.62 0.66
C MET A 167 -10.27 -10.08 0.06
N ILE A 168 -11.33 -10.11 0.88
CA ILE A 168 -12.67 -10.57 0.50
C ILE A 168 -13.71 -9.51 0.90
N GLY A 169 -14.51 -9.08 -0.06
CA GLY A 169 -15.50 -8.03 0.11
C GLY A 169 -14.90 -6.64 0.42
N ASN A 170 -15.78 -5.67 0.70
CA ASN A 170 -15.39 -4.28 0.96
C ASN A 170 -15.31 -3.93 2.45
N ASN A 171 -15.62 -4.88 3.34
CA ASN A 171 -15.70 -4.66 4.79
C ASN A 171 -14.44 -5.06 5.55
N GLY A 172 -13.31 -5.25 4.85
CA GLY A 172 -12.02 -5.64 5.46
C GLY A 172 -11.91 -7.11 5.82
N GLY A 173 -12.76 -7.96 5.23
CA GLY A 173 -12.65 -9.41 5.34
C GLY A 173 -11.43 -9.94 4.61
N ALA A 174 -10.88 -11.04 5.09
CA ALA A 174 -9.66 -11.60 4.51
C ALA A 174 -9.54 -13.11 4.76
N PHE A 175 -8.91 -13.79 3.82
CA PHE A 175 -8.38 -15.13 3.98
C PHE A 175 -6.87 -15.07 4.05
N VAL A 176 -6.29 -15.56 5.14
CA VAL A 176 -4.85 -15.49 5.43
C VAL A 176 -4.30 -16.90 5.49
N ARG A 177 -3.43 -17.26 4.54
CA ARG A 177 -2.73 -18.54 4.52
C ARG A 177 -1.32 -18.39 5.06
N VAL A 178 -0.99 -19.17 6.08
CA VAL A 178 0.36 -19.28 6.67
C VAL A 178 0.72 -20.76 6.83
N TYR A 179 2.01 -21.08 6.92
CA TYR A 179 2.53 -22.43 7.15
C TYR A 179 1.92 -23.51 6.25
N ASP A 180 2.46 -23.68 5.05
CA ASP A 180 2.10 -24.79 4.15
C ASP A 180 2.95 -26.05 4.39
N THR A 181 3.32 -26.32 5.64
CA THR A 181 4.25 -27.41 6.03
C THR A 181 3.73 -28.21 7.22
N LYS A 182 4.40 -29.32 7.58
CA LYS A 182 4.13 -30.08 8.83
C LYS A 182 4.36 -29.24 10.10
N TYR A 183 5.20 -28.22 10.00
CA TYR A 183 5.52 -27.33 11.11
C TYR A 183 4.58 -26.13 11.13
N VAL A 184 4.03 -25.84 12.31
CA VAL A 184 3.21 -24.66 12.59
C VAL A 184 3.65 -24.09 13.93
N ASP A 185 4.05 -22.81 13.93
CA ASP A 185 4.27 -22.05 15.15
C ASP A 185 2.92 -21.58 15.70
N VAL A 186 2.46 -22.25 16.75
CA VAL A 186 1.13 -22.01 17.35
C VAL A 186 1.09 -20.63 18.01
N ASP A 187 2.17 -20.20 18.66
CA ASP A 187 2.22 -18.91 19.35
C ASP A 187 2.15 -17.77 18.32
N TYR A 188 2.88 -17.89 17.20
CA TYR A 188 2.75 -16.95 16.10
C TYR A 188 1.33 -16.91 15.56
N LEU A 189 0.73 -18.07 15.30
CA LEU A 189 -0.63 -18.16 14.74
C LEU A 189 -1.67 -17.49 15.64
N LEU A 190 -1.58 -17.68 16.96
CA LEU A 190 -2.47 -17.06 17.94
C LEU A 190 -2.24 -15.54 18.07
N SER A 191 -1.02 -15.05 17.78
CA SER A 191 -0.70 -13.62 17.76
C SER A 191 -1.01 -12.93 16.42
N LEU A 192 -1.33 -13.70 15.37
CA LEU A 192 -1.52 -13.17 14.02
C LEU A 192 -2.70 -12.20 13.89
N PRO A 193 -3.84 -12.38 14.58
CA PRO A 193 -4.92 -11.39 14.58
C PRO A 193 -4.46 -9.98 15.00
N GLU A 194 -3.70 -9.86 16.11
CA GLU A 194 -3.17 -8.56 16.56
C GLU A 194 -2.18 -7.98 15.55
N ARG A 195 -1.33 -8.82 14.96
CA ARG A 195 -0.36 -8.40 13.95
C ARG A 195 -1.04 -7.89 12.68
N LEU A 196 -2.18 -8.49 12.29
CA LEU A 196 -2.98 -8.05 11.14
C LEU A 196 -3.70 -6.72 11.41
N GLU A 197 -4.24 -6.52 12.62
CA GLU A 197 -4.83 -5.21 12.97
C GLU A 197 -3.79 -4.09 12.97
N ASN A 198 -2.61 -4.39 13.52
CA ASN A 198 -1.48 -3.48 13.60
C ASN A 198 -0.61 -3.47 12.32
N LEU A 199 -1.05 -4.12 11.25
CA LEU A 199 -0.29 -4.20 10.00
C LEU A 199 -0.14 -2.79 9.42
N GLY A 200 1.09 -2.28 9.50
CA GLY A 200 1.47 -1.00 8.92
C GLY A 200 1.65 -1.07 7.41
N GLU A 201 2.51 -0.19 6.93
CA GLU A 201 2.87 -0.04 5.53
C GLU A 201 4.37 -0.24 5.37
N GLY A 202 4.82 -0.50 4.15
CA GLY A 202 6.25 -0.70 3.95
C GLY A 202 6.73 -0.56 2.53
N ILE A 203 7.99 -0.16 2.41
CA ILE A 203 8.71 0.02 1.15
C ILE A 203 10.04 -0.72 1.29
N ARG A 204 10.37 -1.56 0.32
CA ARG A 204 11.65 -2.25 0.21
C ARG A 204 12.32 -1.90 -1.11
N ILE A 205 13.58 -1.49 -1.03
CA ILE A 205 14.40 -1.16 -2.19
C ILE A 205 15.74 -1.88 -2.07
N LEU A 206 16.20 -2.50 -3.16
CA LEU A 206 17.49 -3.16 -3.25
C LEU A 206 18.06 -2.99 -4.65
N ASN A 207 19.35 -2.65 -4.73
CA ASN A 207 20.10 -2.45 -5.97
C ASN A 207 19.44 -1.44 -6.92
N PHE A 208 19.04 -0.27 -6.39
CA PHE A 208 18.43 0.81 -7.18
C PHE A 208 19.05 2.16 -6.83
N LYS A 209 19.74 2.76 -7.81
CA LYS A 209 20.47 4.04 -7.69
C LYS A 209 21.32 4.13 -6.41
N LYS A 210 20.88 4.90 -5.41
CA LYS A 210 21.58 5.14 -4.14
C LYS A 210 21.54 3.97 -3.17
N PHE A 211 20.60 3.04 -3.35
CA PHE A 211 20.42 1.88 -2.48
C PHE A 211 21.08 0.67 -3.13
N ASP A 212 22.38 0.51 -2.93
CA ASP A 212 23.14 -0.70 -3.29
C ASP A 212 22.86 -1.86 -2.33
N LYS A 213 22.53 -1.56 -1.08
CA LYS A 213 22.07 -2.51 -0.06
C LYS A 213 20.55 -2.47 0.09
N LYS A 214 20.01 -3.54 0.69
CA LYS A 214 18.59 -3.65 1.00
C LYS A 214 18.22 -2.63 2.08
N ILE A 215 17.23 -1.80 1.80
CA ILE A 215 16.54 -0.97 2.79
C ILE A 215 15.08 -1.42 2.91
N ASP A 216 14.65 -1.68 4.15
CA ASP A 216 13.27 -2.05 4.50
C ASP A 216 12.69 -0.93 5.37
N ILE A 217 11.91 -0.05 4.75
CA ILE A 217 11.20 1.05 5.40
C ILE A 217 9.87 0.49 5.92
N LYS A 218 9.71 0.41 7.24
CA LYS A 218 8.49 -0.04 7.93
C LYS A 218 7.79 1.17 8.53
N LEU A 219 6.54 1.39 8.17
CA LEU A 219 5.79 2.60 8.52
C LEU A 219 4.49 2.21 9.24
N PRO A 220 4.02 3.02 10.20
CA PRO A 220 2.61 2.99 10.59
C PRO A 220 1.71 3.31 9.39
N LYS A 221 0.40 3.06 9.52
CA LYS A 221 -0.56 3.52 8.51
C LYS A 221 -0.54 5.05 8.48
N PHE A 222 -0.26 5.63 7.31
CA PHE A 222 -0.19 7.10 7.18
C PHE A 222 -1.18 7.62 6.13
N LYS A 223 -1.51 8.91 6.21
CA LYS A 223 -2.17 9.66 5.15
C LYS A 223 -1.17 10.50 4.37
N VAL A 224 -0.23 11.12 5.07
CA VAL A 224 0.88 11.88 4.49
C VAL A 224 2.19 11.37 5.08
N LEU A 225 3.14 11.01 4.22
CA LEU A 225 4.52 10.69 4.58
C LEU A 225 5.42 11.79 4.04
N VAL A 226 6.12 12.51 4.90
CA VAL A 226 7.10 13.54 4.54
C VAL A 226 8.50 12.94 4.64
N ILE A 227 9.16 12.74 3.51
CA ILE A 227 10.53 12.25 3.45
C ILE A 227 11.49 13.44 3.49
N ILE A 228 12.28 13.49 4.55
CA ILE A 228 13.26 14.54 4.83
C ILE A 228 14.66 13.94 5.01
N GLY A 229 15.67 14.80 4.96
CA GLY A 229 17.08 14.43 5.08
C GLY A 229 17.95 15.31 4.21
N ASP A 230 19.27 15.10 4.29
CA ASP A 230 20.25 15.92 3.57
C ASP A 230 20.14 15.80 2.03
N ASN A 231 20.84 16.64 1.31
CA ASN A 231 21.00 16.53 -0.13
C ASN A 231 21.58 15.16 -0.49
N ASN A 232 21.02 14.54 -1.54
CA ASN A 232 21.54 13.30 -2.13
C ASN A 232 21.44 12.02 -1.25
N VAL A 233 20.71 12.05 -0.11
CA VAL A 233 20.48 10.88 0.77
C VAL A 233 19.59 9.79 0.14
N GLY A 234 18.85 10.12 -0.92
CA GLY A 234 17.98 9.16 -1.61
C GLY A 234 16.48 9.48 -1.60
N LYS A 235 16.05 10.68 -1.14
CA LYS A 235 14.63 11.10 -1.12
C LYS A 235 13.92 10.88 -2.47
N THR A 236 14.41 11.52 -3.53
CA THR A 236 13.92 11.35 -4.90
C THR A 236 14.13 9.92 -5.42
N THR A 237 15.15 9.20 -4.94
CA THR A 237 15.39 7.81 -5.33
C THR A 237 14.25 6.89 -4.86
N ILE A 238 13.67 7.14 -3.68
CA ILE A 238 12.50 6.39 -3.20
C ILE A 238 11.31 6.62 -4.13
N LEU A 239 11.01 7.88 -4.48
CA LEU A 239 9.88 8.19 -5.38
C LEU A 239 10.07 7.62 -6.79
N GLU A 240 11.28 7.71 -7.34
CA GLU A 240 11.61 7.10 -8.63
C GLU A 240 11.47 5.58 -8.57
N ALA A 241 11.93 4.93 -7.49
CA ALA A 241 11.78 3.48 -7.33
C ALA A 241 10.30 3.08 -7.32
N LEU A 242 9.48 3.74 -6.51
CA LEU A 242 8.04 3.47 -6.47
C LEU A 242 7.36 3.70 -7.82
N SER A 243 7.84 4.64 -8.64
CA SER A 243 7.29 4.87 -9.98
C SER A 243 7.43 3.65 -10.91
N PHE A 244 8.41 2.76 -10.68
CA PHE A 244 8.53 1.47 -11.39
C PHE A 244 7.48 0.44 -10.99
N LEU A 245 6.71 0.67 -9.94
CA LEU A 245 5.59 -0.18 -9.52
C LEU A 245 4.28 0.20 -10.24
N SER A 246 4.29 1.25 -11.05
CA SER A 246 3.09 1.82 -11.70
C SER A 246 3.14 1.73 -13.22
N SER A 247 2.49 2.68 -13.92
CA SER A 247 2.43 2.74 -15.38
C SER A 247 3.71 3.30 -16.00
N ILE A 248 3.95 2.94 -17.27
CA ILE A 248 5.09 3.42 -18.05
C ILE A 248 5.07 4.95 -18.24
N ASP A 249 3.89 5.58 -18.19
CA ASP A 249 3.75 7.03 -18.28
C ASP A 249 4.48 7.76 -17.14
N GLN A 250 4.54 7.18 -15.94
CA GLN A 250 5.29 7.76 -14.83
C GLN A 250 6.80 7.71 -15.11
N LEU A 251 7.28 6.67 -15.80
CA LEU A 251 8.69 6.55 -16.18
C LEU A 251 9.06 7.56 -17.28
N ASP A 252 8.15 7.83 -18.21
CA ASP A 252 8.34 8.89 -19.23
C ASP A 252 8.43 10.28 -18.59
N LYS A 253 7.62 10.56 -17.56
CA LYS A 253 7.75 11.80 -16.76
C LYS A 253 9.13 11.92 -16.11
N ILE A 254 9.64 10.83 -15.53
CA ILE A 254 11.01 10.81 -14.96
C ILE A 254 12.04 11.08 -16.06
N ALA A 255 11.89 10.47 -17.24
CA ALA A 255 12.80 10.66 -18.36
C ALA A 255 12.87 12.14 -18.77
N LYS A 256 11.70 12.79 -18.93
CA LYS A 256 11.59 14.23 -19.24
C LYS A 256 12.22 15.10 -18.16
N TYR A 257 11.92 14.82 -16.89
CA TYR A 257 12.49 15.57 -15.77
C TYR A 257 14.01 15.49 -15.72
N ARG A 258 14.56 14.31 -16.02
CA ARG A 258 16.01 14.07 -16.05
C ARG A 258 16.67 14.49 -17.37
N ASN A 259 15.89 14.99 -18.34
CA ASN A 259 16.34 15.31 -19.69
C ASN A 259 17.12 14.13 -20.34
N THR A 260 16.53 12.93 -20.25
CA THR A 260 17.10 11.65 -20.68
C THR A 260 16.04 10.86 -21.45
N SER A 261 16.42 9.76 -22.09
CA SER A 261 15.49 8.87 -22.79
C SER A 261 14.75 7.94 -21.82
N LEU A 262 13.55 7.48 -22.22
CA LEU A 262 12.83 6.45 -21.47
C LEU A 262 13.66 5.16 -21.34
N GLN A 263 14.46 4.82 -22.34
CA GLN A 263 15.32 3.64 -22.29
C GLN A 263 16.38 3.74 -21.19
N GLU A 264 17.03 4.90 -21.04
CA GLU A 264 18.00 5.14 -19.97
C GLU A 264 17.36 5.07 -18.57
N VAL A 265 16.09 5.45 -18.45
CA VAL A 265 15.32 5.23 -17.21
C VAL A 265 15.06 3.75 -16.98
N LEU A 266 14.59 3.02 -17.99
CA LEU A 266 14.34 1.58 -17.88
C LEU A 266 15.61 0.78 -17.52
N ASP A 267 16.77 1.22 -18.03
CA ASP A 267 18.08 0.62 -17.75
C ASP A 267 18.54 0.78 -16.28
N LEU A 268 17.86 1.62 -15.48
CA LEU A 268 18.10 1.69 -14.03
C LEU A 268 17.70 0.39 -13.31
N ILE A 269 16.77 -0.38 -13.88
CA ILE A 269 16.34 -1.67 -13.34
C ILE A 269 17.28 -2.77 -13.84
N LYS A 270 18.18 -3.19 -12.95
CA LYS A 270 19.12 -4.28 -13.20
C LYS A 270 18.48 -5.64 -12.86
N ARG A 271 19.12 -6.73 -13.28
CA ARG A 271 18.65 -8.10 -12.98
C ARG A 271 18.48 -8.39 -11.48
N ASN A 272 19.30 -7.77 -10.64
CA ASN A 272 19.26 -7.92 -9.18
C ASN A 272 18.50 -6.78 -8.47
N THR A 273 17.86 -5.88 -9.21
CA THR A 273 17.03 -4.81 -8.64
C THR A 273 15.71 -5.40 -8.14
N ARG A 274 15.35 -5.01 -6.91
CA ARG A 274 14.06 -5.35 -6.29
C ARG A 274 13.46 -4.10 -5.69
N ILE A 275 12.23 -3.82 -6.07
CA ILE A 275 11.41 -2.74 -5.52
C ILE A 275 10.08 -3.36 -5.11
N GLU A 276 9.68 -3.16 -3.88
CA GLU A 276 8.50 -3.80 -3.29
C GLU A 276 7.80 -2.81 -2.38
N ALA A 277 6.47 -2.74 -2.45
CA ALA A 277 5.70 -1.82 -1.61
C ALA A 277 4.38 -2.46 -1.18
N PHE A 278 4.03 -2.23 0.09
CA PHE A 278 2.69 -2.45 0.64
C PHE A 278 2.16 -1.12 1.16
N LEU A 279 1.31 -0.49 0.35
CA LEU A 279 0.76 0.85 0.59
C LEU A 279 -0.73 0.82 0.30
N ASN A 280 -1.52 1.47 1.14
CA ASN A 280 -2.97 1.57 1.03
C ASN A 280 -3.67 0.20 0.90
N GLY A 281 -3.17 -0.82 1.60
CA GLY A 281 -3.70 -2.18 1.52
C GLY A 281 -3.40 -2.92 0.21
N LYS A 282 -2.63 -2.33 -0.70
CA LYS A 282 -2.22 -2.92 -1.96
C LYS A 282 -0.75 -3.28 -1.94
N TYR A 283 -0.41 -4.35 -2.67
CA TYR A 283 0.95 -4.84 -2.80
C TYR A 283 1.42 -4.73 -4.26
N ALA A 284 2.66 -4.30 -4.45
CA ALA A 284 3.33 -4.35 -5.74
C ALA A 284 4.80 -4.72 -5.60
N LEU A 285 5.32 -5.44 -6.59
CA LEU A 285 6.70 -5.89 -6.67
C LEU A 285 7.21 -5.73 -8.10
N ARG A 286 8.38 -5.10 -8.25
CA ARG A 286 9.16 -5.07 -9.48
C ARG A 286 10.47 -5.79 -9.24
N ARG A 287 10.77 -6.79 -10.07
CA ARG A 287 12.06 -7.47 -10.13
C ARG A 287 12.47 -7.58 -11.59
N TRP A 288 13.56 -6.91 -11.95
CA TRP A 288 13.98 -6.77 -13.34
C TRP A 288 12.79 -6.35 -14.26
N ASN A 289 12.49 -7.14 -15.30
CA ASN A 289 11.42 -6.87 -16.25
C ASN A 289 10.04 -7.30 -15.75
N ALA A 290 9.98 -8.06 -14.65
CA ALA A 290 8.75 -8.64 -14.18
C ALA A 290 8.12 -7.79 -13.05
N GLN A 291 6.82 -7.58 -13.17
CA GLN A 291 6.02 -6.77 -12.27
C GLN A 291 4.78 -7.53 -11.84
N TRP A 292 4.59 -7.61 -10.52
CA TRP A 292 3.47 -8.28 -9.89
C TRP A 292 2.73 -7.32 -8.97
N GLY A 293 1.44 -7.61 -8.76
CA GLY A 293 0.51 -6.69 -8.11
C GLY A 293 0.08 -5.54 -9.04
N ASN A 294 -0.68 -4.61 -8.48
CA ASN A 294 -1.05 -3.37 -9.13
C ASN A 294 -1.20 -2.28 -8.07
N MET A 295 -0.51 -1.16 -8.27
CA MET A 295 -0.62 0.02 -7.44
C MET A 295 -0.67 1.24 -8.36
N ASP A 296 -1.74 2.02 -8.23
CA ASP A 296 -1.96 3.20 -9.04
C ASP A 296 -1.25 4.38 -8.37
N LEU A 297 -0.10 4.76 -8.92
CA LEU A 297 0.78 5.78 -8.36
C LEU A 297 0.85 6.96 -9.30
N GLN A 298 0.81 8.16 -8.75
CA GLN A 298 1.02 9.39 -9.52
C GLN A 298 2.26 10.11 -9.00
N LEU A 299 3.26 10.28 -9.85
CA LEU A 299 4.38 11.18 -9.56
C LEU A 299 4.08 12.58 -10.11
N ILE A 300 4.28 13.57 -9.24
CA ILE A 300 4.13 14.99 -9.52
C ILE A 300 5.50 15.64 -9.32
N LEU A 301 5.97 16.28 -10.39
CA LEU A 301 7.27 16.95 -10.47
C LEU A 301 7.01 18.43 -10.81
N PRO A 302 6.94 19.32 -9.82
CA PRO A 302 6.44 20.69 -10.02
C PRO A 302 7.30 21.53 -10.97
N ARG A 303 8.56 21.11 -11.19
CA ARG A 303 9.51 21.78 -12.08
C ARG A 303 9.40 21.33 -13.54
N VAL A 304 8.62 20.29 -13.85
CA VAL A 304 8.41 19.87 -15.24
C VAL A 304 7.36 20.78 -15.87
N SER A 305 7.71 21.42 -16.98
CA SER A 305 6.76 22.24 -17.73
C SER A 305 5.56 21.39 -18.14
N GLU A 306 4.37 21.80 -17.71
CA GLU A 306 3.13 21.13 -18.07
C GLU A 306 2.76 21.46 -19.52
N ASP A 307 2.86 20.45 -20.39
CA ASP A 307 2.52 20.57 -21.80
C ASP A 307 1.01 20.38 -21.98
N LEU A 308 0.26 21.49 -21.84
CA LEU A 308 -1.19 21.54 -22.01
C LEU A 308 -1.67 20.94 -23.33
N GLU A 309 -0.84 20.95 -24.39
CA GLU A 309 -1.21 20.36 -25.67
C GLU A 309 -1.40 18.85 -25.58
N LYS A 310 -0.57 18.18 -24.77
CA LYS A 310 -0.64 16.74 -24.52
C LYS A 310 -1.70 16.35 -23.50
N MET A 311 -2.26 17.31 -22.77
CA MET A 311 -3.30 17.03 -21.79
C MET A 311 -4.66 16.90 -22.46
N ASN A 312 -5.32 15.77 -22.20
CA ASN A 312 -6.71 15.57 -22.55
C ASN A 312 -7.60 16.02 -21.39
N ILE A 313 -7.94 17.30 -21.36
CA ILE A 313 -8.74 17.93 -20.31
C ILE A 313 -10.18 18.08 -20.79
N SER A 314 -11.12 17.42 -20.11
CA SER A 314 -12.56 17.54 -20.36
C SER A 314 -13.16 18.75 -19.66
N VAL A 315 -14.33 19.19 -20.15
CA VAL A 315 -15.09 20.29 -19.54
C VAL A 315 -15.59 19.89 -18.15
N GLU A 316 -15.96 18.64 -17.95
CA GLU A 316 -16.37 18.07 -16.67
C GLU A 316 -15.25 18.14 -15.63
N GLN A 317 -14.02 17.79 -16.02
CA GLN A 317 -12.84 17.93 -15.15
C GLN A 317 -12.61 19.39 -14.75
N LEU A 318 -12.68 20.32 -15.70
CA LEU A 318 -12.51 21.75 -15.41
C LEU A 318 -13.58 22.29 -14.47
N ARG A 319 -14.84 21.84 -14.62
CA ARG A 319 -15.93 22.18 -13.69
C ARG A 319 -15.68 21.68 -12.29
N GLU A 320 -15.27 20.42 -12.14
CA GLU A 320 -14.98 19.82 -10.85
C GLU A 320 -13.80 20.52 -10.16
N ILE A 321 -12.72 20.79 -10.91
CA ILE A 321 -11.55 21.52 -10.39
C ILE A 321 -11.94 22.94 -9.98
N SER A 322 -12.71 23.65 -10.81
CA SER A 322 -13.20 25.01 -10.49
C SER A 322 -13.96 25.02 -9.19
N LYS A 323 -14.88 24.07 -9.00
CA LYS A 323 -15.65 23.90 -7.77
C LYS A 323 -14.74 23.65 -6.57
N ARG A 324 -13.80 22.70 -6.68
CA ARG A 324 -12.89 22.37 -5.57
C ARG A 324 -11.97 23.52 -5.19
N VAL A 325 -11.44 24.24 -6.17
CA VAL A 325 -10.61 25.42 -5.95
C VAL A 325 -11.43 26.52 -5.28
N LYS A 326 -12.65 26.80 -5.77
CA LYS A 326 -13.55 27.77 -5.16
C LYS A 326 -13.87 27.43 -3.70
N ASP A 327 -14.24 26.19 -3.43
CA ASP A 327 -14.73 25.75 -2.12
C ASP A 327 -13.60 25.64 -1.08
N ASN A 328 -12.37 25.31 -1.49
CA ASN A 328 -11.29 24.95 -0.55
C ASN A 328 -10.06 25.86 -0.61
N ILE A 329 -9.85 26.61 -1.70
CA ILE A 329 -8.64 27.40 -1.92
C ILE A 329 -8.96 28.89 -1.97
N ASP A 330 -9.76 29.32 -2.94
CA ASP A 330 -10.05 30.74 -3.16
C ASP A 330 -11.48 30.94 -3.67
N SER A 331 -12.34 31.41 -2.78
CA SER A 331 -13.76 31.65 -3.05
C SER A 331 -14.02 32.71 -4.13
N LYS A 332 -13.00 33.49 -4.51
CA LYS A 332 -13.09 34.48 -5.60
C LYS A 332 -13.00 33.84 -6.98
N ILE A 333 -12.52 32.61 -7.10
CA ILE A 333 -12.46 31.91 -8.38
C ILE A 333 -13.86 31.42 -8.73
N HIS A 334 -14.40 31.90 -9.85
CA HIS A 334 -15.70 31.48 -10.35
C HIS A 334 -15.56 30.22 -11.23
N TYR A 335 -14.66 30.27 -12.22
CA TYR A 335 -14.53 29.22 -13.22
C TYR A 335 -13.14 29.16 -13.85
N ILE A 336 -12.62 27.95 -14.02
CA ILE A 336 -11.37 27.66 -14.74
C ILE A 336 -11.77 27.02 -16.06
N TYR A 337 -11.26 27.53 -17.18
CA TYR A 337 -11.59 27.02 -18.51
C TYR A 337 -10.40 27.04 -19.44
N LEU A 338 -10.50 26.16 -20.44
CA LEU A 338 -9.53 26.05 -21.52
C LEU A 338 -10.04 26.84 -22.73
N THR A 339 -9.17 27.66 -23.32
CA THR A 339 -9.42 28.35 -24.58
C THR A 339 -8.24 28.11 -25.52
N VAL A 340 -8.39 28.54 -26.78
CA VAL A 340 -7.34 28.49 -27.79
C VAL A 340 -7.00 29.91 -28.21
N GLU A 341 -5.74 30.30 -28.05
CA GLU A 341 -5.28 31.67 -28.31
C GLU A 341 -4.07 31.73 -29.24
N GLY A 342 -3.88 32.88 -29.87
CA GLY A 342 -2.75 33.17 -30.76
C GLY A 342 -2.85 32.55 -32.15
N GLN A 343 -1.91 32.94 -33.03
CA GLN A 343 -1.86 32.45 -34.41
C GLN A 343 -1.52 30.95 -34.48
N GLU A 344 -0.75 30.46 -33.53
CA GLU A 344 -0.36 29.04 -33.42
C GLU A 344 -1.46 28.16 -32.80
N LYS A 345 -2.63 28.73 -32.44
CA LYS A 345 -3.75 28.01 -31.83
C LYS A 345 -3.33 27.18 -30.59
N LYS A 346 -2.63 27.82 -29.65
CA LYS A 346 -2.19 27.17 -28.42
C LYS A 346 -3.33 27.10 -27.41
N LYS A 347 -3.46 25.97 -26.73
CA LYS A 347 -4.31 25.80 -25.56
C LYS A 347 -3.82 26.69 -24.42
N VAL A 348 -4.71 27.47 -23.83
CA VAL A 348 -4.44 28.37 -22.71
C VAL A 348 -5.49 28.16 -21.64
N LEU A 349 -5.06 27.97 -20.39
CA LEU A 349 -5.96 27.96 -19.24
C LEU A 349 -6.20 29.39 -18.75
N ARG A 350 -7.46 29.69 -18.46
CA ARG A 350 -7.90 30.98 -17.94
C ARG A 350 -8.73 30.78 -16.68
N VAL A 351 -8.67 31.78 -15.81
CA VAL A 351 -9.41 31.85 -14.56
C VAL A 351 -10.31 33.06 -14.61
N LEU A 352 -11.62 32.80 -14.56
CA LEU A 352 -12.66 33.80 -14.37
C LEU A 352 -12.92 33.94 -12.87
N PHE A 353 -12.82 35.16 -12.36
CA PHE A 353 -13.12 35.50 -10.97
C PHE A 353 -14.57 35.98 -10.83
N GLU A 354 -15.06 36.01 -9.59
CA GLU A 354 -16.41 36.49 -9.25
C GLU A 354 -16.61 37.99 -9.54
N ASP A 355 -15.53 38.78 -9.62
CA ASP A 355 -15.56 40.18 -10.04
C ASP A 355 -15.55 40.36 -11.57
N LEU A 356 -15.70 39.26 -12.32
CA LEU A 356 -15.66 39.18 -13.78
C LEU A 356 -14.29 39.45 -14.40
N SER A 357 -13.23 39.56 -13.60
CA SER A 357 -11.87 39.56 -14.15
C SER A 357 -11.53 38.21 -14.76
N ASP A 358 -10.96 38.23 -15.95
CA ASP A 358 -10.59 37.05 -16.73
C ASP A 358 -9.09 37.11 -17.03
N ILE A 359 -8.33 36.22 -16.39
CA ILE A 359 -6.87 36.26 -16.36
C ILE A 359 -6.32 34.92 -16.85
N ARG A 360 -5.25 34.94 -17.65
CA ARG A 360 -4.55 33.69 -18.00
C ARG A 360 -3.91 33.11 -16.75
N LEU A 361 -3.95 31.78 -16.63
CA LEU A 361 -3.33 31.08 -15.50
C LEU A 361 -1.83 31.41 -15.38
N ASP A 362 -1.15 31.60 -16.51
CA ASP A 362 0.28 31.94 -16.55
C ASP A 362 0.58 33.39 -16.10
N ASP A 363 -0.43 34.26 -16.10
CA ASP A 363 -0.32 35.65 -15.60
C ASP A 363 -0.62 35.74 -14.09
N LEU A 364 -1.06 34.64 -13.46
CA LEU A 364 -1.23 34.55 -12.00
C LEU A 364 0.10 34.24 -11.31
N GLY A 365 0.15 34.49 -10.00
CA GLY A 365 1.32 34.15 -9.18
C GLY A 365 1.70 32.67 -9.28
N GLN A 366 3.01 32.38 -9.29
CA GLN A 366 3.56 31.04 -9.49
C GLN A 366 2.91 29.96 -8.59
N GLY A 367 2.66 30.28 -7.31
CA GLY A 367 1.99 29.36 -6.38
C GLY A 367 0.59 28.93 -6.82
N TYR A 368 -0.23 29.87 -7.31
CA TYR A 368 -1.57 29.57 -7.85
C TYR A 368 -1.48 28.76 -9.13
N ARG A 369 -0.57 29.15 -10.03
CA ARG A 369 -0.34 28.44 -11.29
C ARG A 369 0.00 26.97 -11.05
N SER A 370 1.03 26.71 -10.26
CA SER A 370 1.49 25.34 -9.98
C SER A 370 0.43 24.52 -9.24
N LEU A 371 -0.37 25.13 -8.36
CA LEU A 371 -1.45 24.44 -7.66
C LEU A 371 -2.59 24.00 -8.58
N ILE A 372 -3.04 24.87 -9.50
CA ILE A 372 -4.12 24.52 -10.44
C ILE A 372 -3.67 23.40 -11.37
N TYR A 373 -2.42 23.45 -11.82
CA TYR A 373 -1.77 22.38 -12.58
C TYR A 373 -1.68 21.06 -11.79
N PHE A 374 -1.28 21.09 -10.52
CA PHE A 374 -1.38 19.94 -9.62
C PHE A 374 -2.81 19.36 -9.55
N PHE A 375 -3.82 20.22 -9.40
CA PHE A 375 -5.21 19.77 -9.33
C PHE A 375 -5.73 19.18 -10.65
N LEU A 376 -5.26 19.69 -11.80
CA LEU A 376 -5.54 19.10 -13.10
C LEU A 376 -5.02 17.68 -13.20
N HIS A 377 -3.85 17.39 -12.62
CA HIS A 377 -3.32 16.05 -12.54
C HIS A 377 -4.02 15.19 -11.49
N TYR A 378 -4.26 15.74 -10.31
CA TYR A 378 -4.75 15.01 -9.15
C TYR A 378 -6.23 14.64 -9.24
N PHE A 379 -7.11 15.59 -9.63
CA PHE A 379 -8.56 15.35 -9.68
C PHE A 379 -9.03 14.64 -10.96
N THR A 380 -8.13 14.01 -11.72
CA THR A 380 -8.51 13.18 -12.86
C THR A 380 -9.12 11.84 -12.46
N LYS A 381 -8.63 11.25 -11.36
CA LYS A 381 -9.12 10.02 -10.71
C LYS A 381 -8.48 9.88 -9.33
N PRO A 382 -9.05 9.09 -8.39
CA PRO A 382 -8.34 8.75 -7.17
C PRO A 382 -7.16 7.81 -7.48
N TYR A 383 -5.97 8.18 -7.01
CA TYR A 383 -4.78 7.32 -7.02
C TYR A 383 -4.63 6.61 -5.67
N ASP A 384 -3.95 5.46 -5.64
CA ASP A 384 -3.63 4.80 -4.37
C ASP A 384 -2.66 5.64 -3.55
N VAL A 385 -1.64 6.17 -4.23
CA VAL A 385 -0.64 7.07 -3.65
C VAL A 385 -0.24 8.14 -4.66
N VAL A 386 -0.14 9.38 -4.20
CA VAL A 386 0.39 10.51 -4.94
C VAL A 386 1.72 10.91 -4.33
N MET A 387 2.74 10.95 -5.18
CA MET A 387 4.10 11.26 -4.82
C MET A 387 4.44 12.65 -5.32
N ILE A 388 4.88 13.52 -4.42
CA ILE A 388 5.25 14.90 -4.73
C ILE A 388 6.74 15.03 -4.44
N ASP A 389 7.54 15.24 -5.49
CA ASP A 389 8.95 15.56 -5.30
C ASP A 389 9.12 17.07 -5.14
N ASP A 390 9.95 17.50 -4.19
CA ASP A 390 10.39 18.88 -4.01
C ASP A 390 9.22 19.86 -3.85
N MET A 391 8.44 19.69 -2.78
CA MET A 391 7.19 20.43 -2.57
C MET A 391 7.38 21.97 -2.53
N GLU A 392 8.55 22.46 -2.17
CA GLU A 392 8.90 23.88 -2.21
C GLU A 392 8.91 24.46 -3.63
N ALA A 393 9.08 23.63 -4.65
CA ALA A 393 9.04 24.07 -6.05
C ALA A 393 7.65 24.57 -6.48
N PHE A 394 6.59 24.26 -5.72
CA PHE A 394 5.28 24.88 -5.93
C PHE A 394 5.28 26.39 -5.64
N ALA A 395 6.24 26.92 -4.87
CA ALA A 395 6.32 28.34 -4.49
C ALA A 395 5.02 28.88 -3.87
N MET A 396 4.38 28.06 -3.01
CA MET A 396 3.16 28.44 -2.30
C MET A 396 3.47 29.37 -1.12
N HIS A 397 2.69 30.44 -0.98
CA HIS A 397 2.68 31.24 0.23
C HIS A 397 2.06 30.43 1.40
N PRO A 398 2.48 30.63 2.66
CA PRO A 398 1.98 29.90 3.84
C PRO A 398 0.48 29.63 3.91
N GLU A 399 -0.37 30.65 3.74
CA GLU A 399 -1.82 30.49 3.78
C GLU A 399 -2.36 29.53 2.71
N LEU A 400 -1.77 29.52 1.53
CA LEU A 400 -2.13 28.59 0.47
C LEU A 400 -1.68 27.17 0.82
N LEU A 401 -0.45 27.03 1.33
CA LEU A 401 0.10 25.75 1.77
C LEU A 401 -0.78 25.11 2.87
N LYS A 402 -1.21 25.87 3.88
CA LYS A 402 -2.13 25.38 4.92
C LYS A 402 -3.41 24.79 4.33
N LYS A 403 -4.04 25.49 3.38
CA LYS A 403 -5.25 25.00 2.70
C LYS A 403 -4.99 23.73 1.90
N VAL A 404 -3.87 23.66 1.17
CA VAL A 404 -3.47 22.46 0.43
C VAL A 404 -3.29 21.27 1.38
N ILE A 405 -2.60 21.45 2.50
CA ILE A 405 -2.40 20.37 3.49
C ILE A 405 -3.73 19.84 4.00
N LYS A 406 -4.71 20.70 4.31
CA LYS A 406 -6.07 20.27 4.70
C LYS A 406 -6.74 19.41 3.61
N ILE A 407 -6.57 19.78 2.34
CA ILE A 407 -7.06 18.98 1.21
C ILE A 407 -6.36 17.61 1.17
N LEU A 408 -5.03 17.56 1.32
CA LEU A 408 -4.28 16.30 1.34
C LEU A 408 -4.75 15.38 2.48
N LEU A 409 -4.97 15.93 3.67
CA LEU A 409 -5.45 15.20 4.85
C LEU A 409 -6.90 14.71 4.74
N GLY A 410 -7.71 15.34 3.89
CA GLY A 410 -9.12 15.01 3.68
C GLY A 410 -9.39 14.15 2.44
N SER A 411 -8.37 13.85 1.64
CA SER A 411 -8.57 13.18 0.36
C SER A 411 -8.80 11.67 0.50
N GLU A 412 -8.99 10.96 -0.62
CA GLU A 412 -8.95 9.49 -0.65
C GLU A 412 -7.51 8.95 -0.81
N SER A 413 -6.70 9.55 -1.68
CA SER A 413 -5.32 9.12 -1.98
C SER A 413 -4.34 9.35 -0.83
N LYS A 414 -3.36 8.46 -0.62
CA LYS A 414 -2.23 8.75 0.28
C LYS A 414 -1.22 9.66 -0.39
N PHE A 415 -0.41 10.38 0.40
CA PHE A 415 0.64 11.24 -0.13
C PHE A 415 2.00 10.85 0.41
N ILE A 416 3.00 10.81 -0.48
CA ILE A 416 4.41 10.76 -0.12
C ILE A 416 5.06 12.02 -0.68
N ILE A 417 5.63 12.83 0.18
CA ILE A 417 6.14 14.16 -0.16
C ILE A 417 7.63 14.17 0.16
N THR A 418 8.45 14.67 -0.75
CA THR A 418 9.84 15.04 -0.41
C THR A 418 9.91 16.55 -0.27
N THR A 419 10.73 17.01 0.67
CA THR A 419 11.02 18.44 0.81
C THR A 419 12.42 18.63 1.40
N GLN A 420 12.98 19.81 1.17
CA GLN A 420 14.13 20.34 1.90
C GLN A 420 13.77 21.63 2.63
N SER A 421 12.48 21.98 2.71
CA SER A 421 12.03 23.23 3.31
C SER A 421 11.50 23.02 4.71
N MET A 422 12.17 23.65 5.69
CA MET A 422 11.70 23.66 7.08
C MET A 422 10.30 24.28 7.21
N ASP A 423 9.95 25.26 6.37
CA ASP A 423 8.61 25.85 6.39
C ASP A 423 7.55 24.79 6.02
N ILE A 424 7.81 23.97 5.02
CA ILE A 424 6.88 22.90 4.60
C ILE A 424 6.76 21.86 5.69
N GLU A 425 7.89 21.46 6.28
CA GLU A 425 7.91 20.54 7.41
C GLU A 425 7.07 21.07 8.56
N TYR A 426 7.27 22.33 8.96
CA TYR A 426 6.52 22.99 10.02
C TYR A 426 5.02 23.06 9.72
N TYR A 427 4.63 23.61 8.56
CA TYR A 427 3.21 23.82 8.25
C TYR A 427 2.43 22.51 8.09
N ILE A 428 3.06 21.45 7.57
CA ILE A 428 2.41 20.13 7.49
C ILE A 428 2.10 19.62 8.91
N ALA A 429 3.06 19.72 9.83
CA ALA A 429 2.86 19.23 11.19
C ALA A 429 1.89 20.12 11.98
N ASP A 430 2.03 21.44 11.88
CA ASP A 430 1.15 22.45 12.50
C ASP A 430 -0.31 22.19 12.16
N VAL A 431 -0.62 22.08 10.86
CA VAL A 431 -1.98 21.79 10.39
C VAL A 431 -2.45 20.40 10.83
N ALA A 432 -1.57 19.39 10.83
CA ALA A 432 -1.94 18.05 11.28
C ALA A 432 -2.32 18.03 12.77
N VAL A 433 -1.59 18.75 13.62
CA VAL A 433 -1.89 18.89 15.04
C VAL A 433 -3.18 19.70 15.27
N GLU A 434 -3.34 20.83 14.58
CA GLU A 434 -4.58 21.64 14.63
C GLU A 434 -5.81 20.82 14.26
N GLU A 435 -5.71 19.97 13.24
CA GLU A 435 -6.79 19.10 12.76
C GLU A 435 -6.96 17.80 13.57
N LYS A 436 -6.16 17.60 14.64
CA LYS A 436 -6.12 16.37 15.46
C LYS A 436 -5.87 15.10 14.65
N LYS A 437 -4.97 15.19 13.66
CA LYS A 437 -4.60 14.14 12.71
C LYS A 437 -3.11 13.79 12.78
N SER A 438 -2.46 14.02 13.92
CA SER A 438 -1.02 13.77 14.08
C SER A 438 -0.62 12.34 13.73
N ASP A 439 -1.41 11.34 14.14
CA ASP A 439 -1.17 9.92 13.85
C ASP A 439 -1.44 9.51 12.38
N MET A 440 -1.83 10.47 11.54
CA MET A 440 -1.99 10.28 10.10
C MET A 440 -0.83 10.91 9.31
N VAL A 441 0.06 11.65 9.95
CA VAL A 441 1.19 12.33 9.28
C VAL A 441 2.48 11.88 9.90
N TYR A 442 3.37 11.33 9.08
CA TYR A 442 4.66 10.84 9.52
C TYR A 442 5.79 11.48 8.74
N TYR A 443 6.88 11.76 9.44
CA TYR A 443 8.14 12.25 8.89
C TYR A 443 9.11 11.08 8.86
N LEU A 444 9.61 10.74 7.68
CA LEU A 444 10.70 9.79 7.50
C LEU A 444 12.00 10.57 7.32
N LEU A 445 12.85 10.51 8.35
CA LEU A 445 14.16 11.12 8.34
C LEU A 445 15.17 10.12 7.78
N LEU A 446 15.56 10.29 6.51
CA LEU A 446 16.51 9.41 5.83
C LEU A 446 17.95 9.88 6.06
N LYS A 447 18.81 8.98 6.57
CA LYS A 447 20.22 9.26 6.84
C LYS A 447 21.12 8.78 5.70
N ASN A 448 22.34 9.33 5.64
CA ASN A 448 23.33 9.03 4.59
C ASN A 448 23.79 7.57 4.56
N ASP A 449 23.70 6.84 5.67
CA ASP A 449 24.08 5.43 5.78
C ASP A 449 22.95 4.47 5.37
N GLY A 450 21.79 5.01 4.95
CA GLY A 450 20.60 4.23 4.58
C GLY A 450 19.71 3.85 5.76
N SER A 451 20.08 4.23 6.99
CA SER A 451 19.16 4.13 8.14
C SER A 451 18.12 5.26 8.11
N TYR A 452 17.07 5.11 8.90
CA TYR A 452 15.99 6.11 8.98
C TYR A 452 15.38 6.18 10.38
N GLU A 453 14.76 7.32 10.67
CA GLU A 453 13.90 7.53 11.84
C GLU A 453 12.50 7.95 11.40
N ILE A 454 11.51 7.72 12.26
CA ILE A 454 10.11 8.07 12.00
C ILE A 454 9.60 8.90 13.18
N TYR A 455 8.91 9.99 12.86
CA TYR A 455 8.20 10.85 13.82
C TYR A 455 6.77 11.04 13.33
N ASN A 456 5.77 10.99 14.21
CA ASN A 456 4.46 11.54 13.88
C ASN A 456 4.51 13.09 13.88
N ALA A 457 3.46 13.77 13.42
CA ALA A 457 3.48 15.23 13.34
C ALA A 457 3.65 15.96 14.69
N ASP A 458 3.09 15.43 15.77
CA ASP A 458 3.22 16.03 17.11
C ASP A 458 4.65 15.89 17.64
N GLU A 459 5.25 14.71 17.47
CA GLU A 459 6.67 14.46 17.77
C GLU A 459 7.59 15.34 16.93
N ALA A 460 7.32 15.47 15.63
CA ALA A 460 8.10 16.28 14.71
C ALA A 460 8.10 17.77 15.12
N LEU A 461 6.94 18.35 15.47
CA LEU A 461 6.86 19.73 15.94
C LEU A 461 7.65 19.96 17.22
N LYS A 462 7.50 19.08 18.21
CA LYS A 462 8.24 19.16 19.47
C LYS A 462 9.74 19.12 19.25
N GLU A 463 10.20 18.30 18.30
CA GLU A 463 11.62 18.24 17.94
C GLU A 463 12.08 19.53 17.24
N MET A 464 11.28 20.09 16.33
CA MET A 464 11.58 21.34 15.61
C MET A 464 11.75 22.55 16.54
N ASP A 465 11.16 22.54 17.74
CA ASP A 465 11.39 23.56 18.77
C ASP A 465 12.86 23.62 19.22
N PHE A 466 13.61 22.53 19.07
CA PHE A 466 15.00 22.41 19.53
C PHE A 466 16.00 22.24 18.39
N ILE A 467 15.65 21.48 17.36
CA ILE A 467 16.54 21.16 16.25
C ILE A 467 15.75 21.04 14.95
N ASP A 468 16.27 21.64 13.89
CA ASP A 468 15.78 21.38 12.55
C ASP A 468 16.06 19.92 12.19
N LEU A 469 14.99 19.18 11.88
CA LEU A 469 15.04 17.74 11.63
C LEU A 469 16.04 17.37 10.53
N ARG A 470 16.27 18.25 9.56
CA ARG A 470 17.26 18.03 8.49
C ARG A 470 18.68 17.97 9.04
N TYR A 471 19.01 18.78 10.05
CA TYR A 471 20.31 18.72 10.72
C TYR A 471 20.44 17.46 11.59
N LYS A 472 19.35 16.97 12.18
CA LYS A 472 19.34 15.71 12.94
C LYS A 472 19.73 14.52 12.07
N ALA A 473 19.34 14.50 10.79
CA ALA A 473 19.82 13.47 9.83
C ALA A 473 21.35 13.47 9.62
N ILE A 474 22.01 14.60 9.86
CA ILE A 474 23.45 14.79 9.62
C ILE A 474 24.27 14.44 10.87
N GLN A 475 23.71 14.63 12.07
CA GLN A 475 24.40 14.31 13.32
C GLN A 475 24.76 12.82 13.34
N ARG A 476 26.04 12.53 13.10
CA ARG A 476 26.61 11.23 13.42
C ARG A 476 26.37 11.04 14.91
N GLU A 477 25.77 9.91 15.30
CA GLU A 477 25.91 9.45 16.67
C GLU A 477 27.39 9.45 16.99
N VAL A 478 27.83 10.43 17.79
CA VAL A 478 29.14 10.41 18.39
C VAL A 478 29.06 9.25 19.36
N ARG A 479 29.47 8.06 18.92
CA ARG A 479 29.77 6.96 19.82
C ARG A 479 30.79 7.50 20.79
N SER A 480 30.34 7.77 22.01
CA SER A 480 31.22 7.87 23.16
C SER A 480 31.84 6.49 23.35
N ASP A 481 33.08 6.35 22.85
CA ASP A 481 33.95 5.21 23.10
C ASP A 481 34.19 5.00 24.61
#